data_AF-A0A968JSA8-F1
#
_entry.id   AF-A0A968JSA8-F1
#
_cell.length_a   1.000
_cell.length_b   1.000
_cell.length_c   1.000
_cell.angle_alpha   90.00
_cell.angle_beta   90.00
_cell.angle_gamma   90.00
#
_symmetry.space_group_name_H-M   'P 1'
#
loop_
_entity.id
_entity.type
_entity.pdbx_description
1 polymer ?
#
loop_
_entity_poly.entity_id
_entity_poly.type
_entity_poly.pdbx_seq_one_letter_code
_entity_poly.pdbx_strand_id
1 'polypeptide(L)'
;MVNPAETEGLVLFVAGMKDTLNYYAVTLNANGNKPSDILLVNGTGKVSVATESNGSGKITPATWHKIRIKRDIISRSLQFYLDDMKTPAVQTNNKRLVMGYIGFGSANSALAIDNIKIWSQTSIPQRPGFLRLNK
;
A
#
# COMPACT_ATOMS: atom_id res chain seq x y z
N MET A 1 21.90 3.62 -20.10
CA MET A 1 21.68 4.55 -18.97
C MET A 1 20.20 4.89 -18.98
N VAL A 2 19.44 4.52 -17.95
CA VAL A 2 18.02 4.89 -17.85
C VAL A 2 17.96 6.35 -17.40
N ASN A 3 17.17 7.17 -18.08
CA ASN A 3 16.96 8.57 -17.75
C ASN A 3 16.43 8.69 -16.30
N PRO A 4 17.10 9.39 -15.38
CA PRO A 4 16.64 9.53 -13.99
C PRO A 4 15.23 10.13 -13.87
N ALA A 5 14.81 10.92 -14.85
CA ALA A 5 13.47 11.49 -14.93
C ALA A 5 12.37 10.47 -15.33
N GLU A 6 12.76 9.30 -15.83
CA GLU A 6 11.84 8.21 -16.25
C GLU A 6 11.75 7.07 -15.23
N THR A 7 12.61 7.06 -14.22
CA THR A 7 12.47 6.12 -13.10
C THR A 7 11.26 6.52 -12.26
N GLU A 8 10.13 5.86 -12.53
CA GLU A 8 8.91 5.99 -11.72
C GLU A 8 9.20 5.51 -10.31
N GLY A 9 9.44 6.46 -9.39
CA GLY A 9 9.53 6.17 -7.97
C GLY A 9 8.19 5.62 -7.49
N LEU A 10 8.22 4.48 -6.82
CA LEU A 10 7.03 3.80 -6.34
C LEU A 10 7.11 3.69 -4.82
N VAL A 11 6.13 4.26 -4.12
CA VAL A 11 5.95 4.02 -2.69
C VAL A 11 4.87 2.95 -2.51
N LEU A 12 5.17 1.96 -1.68
CA LEU A 12 4.32 0.81 -1.41
C LEU A 12 3.87 0.83 0.04
N PHE A 13 2.56 0.80 0.24
CA PHE A 13 1.99 0.40 1.52
C PHE A 13 1.48 -1.02 1.42
N VAL A 14 1.95 -1.87 2.31
CA VAL A 14 1.68 -3.30 2.29
C VAL A 14 0.60 -3.63 3.31
N ALA A 15 -0.42 -4.36 2.88
CA ALA A 15 -1.48 -4.86 3.74
C ALA A 15 -1.76 -6.35 3.49
N GLY A 16 -2.02 -7.09 4.56
CA GLY A 16 -2.38 -8.51 4.47
C GLY A 16 -1.24 -9.41 3.98
N MET A 17 0.01 -9.00 4.20
CA MET A 17 1.18 -9.74 3.74
C MET A 17 1.26 -11.11 4.41
N LYS A 18 1.31 -12.17 3.61
CA LYS A 18 1.58 -13.53 4.06
C LYS A 18 3.07 -13.86 3.93
N ASP A 19 3.64 -13.47 2.80
CA ASP A 19 5.03 -13.66 2.43
C ASP A 19 5.43 -12.59 1.38
N THR A 20 6.64 -12.67 0.83
CA THR A 20 7.17 -11.73 -0.17
C THR A 20 6.49 -11.82 -1.53
N LEU A 21 5.63 -12.80 -1.76
CA LEU A 21 4.94 -13.06 -3.01
C LEU A 21 3.42 -12.87 -2.90
N ASN A 22 2.88 -12.75 -1.67
CA ASN A 22 1.44 -12.68 -1.41
C ASN A 22 1.08 -11.52 -0.48
N TYR A 23 0.73 -10.37 -1.07
CA TYR A 23 0.33 -9.16 -0.34
C TYR A 23 -0.48 -8.20 -1.22
N TYR A 24 -1.24 -7.30 -0.58
CA TYR A 24 -1.76 -6.11 -1.26
C TYR A 24 -0.72 -4.99 -1.18
N ALA A 25 -0.43 -4.37 -2.32
CA ALA A 25 0.45 -3.22 -2.43
C ALA A 25 -0.37 -2.01 -2.88
N VAL A 26 -0.50 -1.02 -2.02
CA VAL A 26 -1.03 0.29 -2.44
C VAL A 26 0.12 1.09 -3.01
N THR A 27 -0.02 1.50 -4.26
CA THR A 27 1.03 2.20 -5.01
C THR A 27 0.79 3.70 -5.06
N LEU A 28 1.83 4.47 -4.78
CA LEU A 28 1.88 5.91 -5.07
C LEU A 28 3.02 6.18 -6.04
N ASN A 29 2.75 6.99 -7.06
CA ASN A 29 3.77 7.44 -7.99
C ASN A 29 4.46 8.67 -7.42
N ALA A 30 5.75 8.55 -7.08
CA ALA A 30 6.55 9.60 -6.47
C ALA A 30 6.67 10.86 -7.34
N ASN A 31 6.53 10.71 -8.66
CA ASN A 31 6.59 11.83 -9.60
C ASN A 31 5.20 12.44 -9.85
N GLY A 32 4.14 11.92 -9.23
CA GLY A 32 2.78 12.44 -9.36
C GLY A 32 2.16 12.26 -10.76
N ASN A 33 2.75 11.45 -11.63
CA ASN A 33 2.28 11.33 -13.02
C ASN A 33 1.13 10.33 -13.18
N LYS A 34 0.98 9.40 -12.22
CA LYS A 34 -0.04 8.35 -12.23
C LYS A 34 -0.87 8.39 -10.94
N PRO A 35 -2.17 8.05 -11.01
CA PRO A 35 -3.01 7.92 -9.82
C PRO A 35 -2.54 6.74 -8.95
N SER A 36 -3.01 6.72 -7.70
CA SER A 36 -2.79 5.57 -6.82
C SER A 36 -3.57 4.35 -7.29
N ASP A 37 -3.03 3.17 -7.00
CA ASP A 37 -3.66 1.88 -7.33
C ASP A 37 -3.50 0.89 -6.16
N ILE A 38 -4.29 -0.17 -6.16
CA ILE A 38 -4.16 -1.31 -5.26
C ILE A 38 -3.86 -2.54 -6.10
N LEU A 39 -2.64 -3.06 -5.95
CA LEU A 39 -2.18 -4.25 -6.61
C LEU A 39 -2.27 -5.46 -5.68
N LEU A 40 -2.76 -6.58 -6.19
CA LEU A 40 -2.54 -7.89 -5.59
C LEU A 40 -1.25 -8.47 -6.16
N VAL A 41 -0.28 -8.75 -5.29
CA VAL A 41 0.91 -9.54 -5.61
C VAL A 41 0.63 -10.98 -5.20
N ASN A 42 0.85 -11.94 -6.12
CA ASN A 42 0.45 -13.34 -5.92
C ASN A 42 1.44 -14.38 -6.50
N GLY A 43 2.74 -14.09 -6.46
CA GLY A 43 3.81 -14.98 -6.95
C GLY A 43 3.90 -15.13 -8.48
N THR A 44 2.78 -15.02 -9.20
CA THR A 44 2.75 -15.03 -10.66
C THR A 44 2.84 -13.64 -11.27
N GLY A 45 2.62 -12.59 -10.48
CA GLY A 45 2.75 -11.21 -10.92
C GLY A 45 2.08 -10.20 -10.00
N LYS A 46 1.77 -9.03 -10.56
CA LYS A 46 1.03 -7.95 -9.91
C LYS A 46 -0.20 -7.64 -10.76
N VAL A 47 -1.38 -7.65 -10.16
CA VAL A 47 -2.65 -7.38 -10.85
C VAL A 47 -3.39 -6.28 -10.10
N SER A 48 -3.87 -5.27 -10.82
CA SER A 48 -4.74 -4.25 -10.22
C SER A 48 -6.04 -4.88 -9.75
N VAL A 49 -6.43 -4.58 -8.52
CA VAL A 49 -7.67 -5.02 -7.91
C VAL A 49 -8.53 -3.83 -7.47
N ALA A 50 -8.16 -2.60 -7.84
CA ALA A 50 -8.96 -1.42 -7.55
C ALA A 50 -10.35 -1.55 -8.19
N THR A 51 -11.39 -1.30 -7.40
CA THR A 51 -12.78 -1.25 -7.88
C THR A 51 -13.22 0.18 -8.16
N GLU A 52 -12.68 1.14 -7.41
CA GLU A 52 -12.95 2.56 -7.58
C GLU A 52 -11.67 3.37 -7.33
N SER A 53 -11.47 4.41 -8.13
CA SER A 53 -10.43 5.40 -7.97
C SER A 53 -11.00 6.76 -8.35
N ASN A 54 -10.67 7.80 -7.59
CA ASN A 54 -11.06 9.17 -7.91
C ASN A 54 -9.98 9.90 -8.73
N GLY A 55 -8.96 9.17 -9.23
CA GLY A 55 -7.83 9.74 -9.99
C GLY A 55 -6.84 10.56 -9.15
N SER A 56 -7.10 10.73 -7.85
CA SER A 56 -6.12 11.26 -6.89
C SER A 56 -5.09 10.19 -6.52
N GLY A 57 -4.06 10.58 -5.76
CA GLY A 57 -2.90 9.70 -5.51
C GLY A 57 -1.58 10.23 -6.08
N LYS A 58 -1.61 11.43 -6.65
CA LYS A 58 -0.43 12.16 -7.08
C LYS A 58 0.18 12.85 -5.86
N ILE A 59 1.40 12.45 -5.50
CA ILE A 59 2.16 13.13 -4.46
C ILE A 59 3.15 14.10 -5.08
N THR A 60 3.53 15.11 -4.32
CA THR A 60 4.56 16.06 -4.71
C THR A 60 5.90 15.59 -4.12
N PRO A 61 6.96 15.46 -4.93
CA PRO A 61 8.29 15.12 -4.43
C PRO A 61 8.73 16.05 -3.28
N ALA A 62 9.47 15.51 -2.33
CA ALA A 62 10.02 16.25 -1.17
C ALA A 62 8.96 16.96 -0.30
N THR A 63 7.69 16.56 -0.39
CA THR A 63 6.61 17.07 0.47
C THR A 63 6.09 15.96 1.39
N TRP A 64 5.75 16.33 2.63
CA TRP A 64 5.08 15.42 3.55
C TRP A 64 3.59 15.29 3.20
N HIS A 65 3.14 14.07 2.97
CA HIS A 65 1.73 13.75 2.74
C HIS A 65 1.17 12.94 3.90
N LYS A 66 -0.11 13.16 4.22
CA LYS A 66 -0.81 12.33 5.20
C LYS A 66 -1.48 11.18 4.48
N ILE A 67 -1.32 9.98 5.01
CA ILE A 67 -1.86 8.76 4.44
C ILE A 67 -2.63 7.99 5.49
N ARG A 68 -3.73 7.39 5.07
CA ARG A 68 -4.48 6.43 5.88
C ARG A 68 -4.87 5.25 5.03
N ILE A 69 -4.74 4.07 5.62
CA ILE A 69 -5.30 2.83 5.09
C ILE A 69 -6.36 2.35 6.06
N LYS A 70 -7.57 2.14 5.56
CA LYS A 70 -8.64 1.50 6.31
C LYS A 70 -8.85 0.10 5.73
N ARG A 71 -8.70 -0.89 6.59
CA ARG A 71 -8.93 -2.29 6.26
C ARG A 71 -10.04 -2.84 7.14
N ASP A 72 -11.08 -3.37 6.52
CA ASP A 72 -12.13 -4.12 7.19
C ASP A 72 -12.12 -5.55 6.65
N ILE A 73 -11.91 -6.50 7.55
CA ILE A 73 -11.78 -7.91 7.19
C ILE A 73 -13.14 -8.58 6.96
N ILE A 74 -14.24 -8.03 7.49
CA ILE A 74 -15.60 -8.56 7.34
C ILE A 74 -16.15 -8.13 5.98
N SER A 75 -16.15 -6.83 5.70
CA SER A 75 -16.59 -6.29 4.39
C SER A 75 -15.60 -6.54 3.26
N ARG A 76 -14.37 -6.98 3.60
CA ARG A 76 -13.24 -7.18 2.66
C ARG A 76 -12.75 -5.88 2.03
N SER A 77 -13.15 -4.73 2.57
CA SER A 77 -12.77 -3.43 2.03
C SER A 77 -11.34 -3.07 2.41
N LEU A 78 -10.61 -2.56 1.43
CA LEU A 78 -9.33 -1.90 1.59
C LEU A 78 -9.43 -0.55 0.92
N GLN A 79 -9.31 0.51 1.71
CA GLN A 79 -9.47 1.89 1.28
C GLN A 79 -8.19 2.65 1.60
N PHE A 80 -7.68 3.36 0.60
CA PHE A 80 -6.51 4.22 0.73
C PHE A 80 -6.95 5.68 0.63
N TYR A 81 -6.49 6.49 1.57
CA TYR A 81 -6.78 7.93 1.64
C TYR A 81 -5.47 8.71 1.56
N LEU A 82 -5.49 9.80 0.81
CA LEU A 82 -4.36 10.72 0.65
C LEU A 82 -4.81 12.14 1.03
N ASP A 83 -4.08 12.74 1.96
CA ASP A 83 -4.20 14.11 2.51
C ASP A 83 -5.54 14.46 3.19
N ASP A 84 -6.69 14.34 2.52
CA ASP A 84 -7.99 14.80 3.04
C ASP A 84 -8.55 13.90 4.17
N MET A 85 -8.10 12.64 4.23
CA MET A 85 -8.55 11.57 5.14
C MET A 85 -10.06 11.28 5.12
N LYS A 86 -10.80 11.79 4.13
CA LYS A 86 -12.26 11.72 4.00
C LYS A 86 -12.69 10.89 2.81
N THR A 87 -12.06 11.12 1.66
CA THR A 87 -12.43 10.47 0.40
C THR A 87 -11.36 9.44 0.05
N PRO A 88 -11.72 8.15 -0.16
CA PRO A 88 -10.72 7.19 -0.59
C PRO A 88 -10.21 7.56 -1.98
N ALA A 89 -8.89 7.66 -2.12
CA ALA A 89 -8.21 7.87 -3.39
C ALA A 89 -8.31 6.62 -4.28
N VAL A 90 -8.22 5.45 -3.66
CA VAL A 90 -8.46 4.15 -4.30
C VAL A 90 -9.02 3.16 -3.29
N GLN A 91 -9.90 2.27 -3.75
CA GLN A 91 -10.45 1.21 -2.92
C GLN A 91 -10.68 -0.11 -3.67
N THR A 92 -10.77 -1.20 -2.89
CA THR A 92 -11.12 -2.55 -3.38
C THR A 92 -11.88 -3.34 -2.33
N ASN A 93 -12.65 -4.33 -2.77
CA ASN A 93 -13.27 -5.36 -1.92
C ASN A 93 -12.68 -6.77 -2.18
N ASN A 94 -11.44 -6.85 -2.68
CA ASN A 94 -10.81 -8.12 -3.02
C ASN A 94 -10.65 -9.04 -1.81
N LYS A 95 -11.10 -10.29 -1.96
CA LYS A 95 -11.24 -11.26 -0.86
C LYS A 95 -10.04 -12.20 -0.67
N ARG A 96 -8.98 -12.07 -1.50
CA ARG A 96 -7.85 -13.03 -1.54
C ARG A 96 -7.10 -13.12 -0.21
N LEU A 97 -6.74 -11.98 0.38
CA LEU A 97 -5.97 -11.94 1.63
C LEU A 97 -6.85 -11.39 2.74
N VAL A 98 -6.98 -12.12 3.85
CA VAL A 98 -7.85 -11.74 4.98
C VAL A 98 -7.08 -11.02 6.08
N MET A 99 -5.92 -11.56 6.43
CA MET A 99 -5.06 -11.10 7.52
C MET A 99 -3.61 -11.32 7.14
N GLY A 100 -2.71 -10.51 7.69
CA GLY A 100 -1.28 -10.63 7.47
C GLY A 100 -0.57 -9.42 8.03
N TYR A 101 0.73 -9.33 7.75
CA TYR A 101 1.54 -8.21 8.19
C TYR A 101 1.21 -6.94 7.40
N ILE A 102 1.56 -5.82 8.01
CA ILE A 102 1.58 -4.50 7.38
C ILE A 102 3.03 -4.07 7.23
N GLY A 103 3.31 -3.27 6.21
CA GLY A 103 4.66 -2.82 5.95
C GLY A 103 4.70 -1.67 4.96
N PHE A 104 5.92 -1.23 4.69
CA PHE A 104 6.21 -0.16 3.76
C PHE A 104 7.37 -0.57 2.88
N GLY A 105 7.41 -0.05 1.66
CA GLY A 105 8.53 -0.26 0.75
C GLY A 105 8.63 0.84 -0.27
N SER A 106 9.77 0.92 -0.95
CA SER A 106 9.93 1.76 -2.11
C SER A 106 10.65 1.02 -3.24
N ALA A 107 10.46 1.48 -4.46
CA ALA A 107 11.23 1.06 -5.62
C ALA A 107 11.69 2.29 -6.38
N ASN A 108 12.99 2.36 -6.70
CA ASN A 108 13.61 3.43 -7.49
C ASN A 108 13.45 4.85 -6.91
N SER A 109 13.05 4.98 -5.64
CA SER A 109 12.98 6.27 -4.93
C SER A 109 13.32 6.11 -3.46
N ALA A 110 13.92 7.15 -2.89
CA ALA A 110 14.04 7.29 -1.44
C ALA A 110 12.64 7.50 -0.83
N LEU A 111 12.45 7.03 0.40
CA LEU A 111 11.20 7.15 1.15
C LEU A 111 11.52 7.49 2.61
N ALA A 112 10.85 8.51 3.12
CA ALA A 112 10.82 8.84 4.54
C ALA A 112 9.41 8.60 5.08
N ILE A 113 9.30 7.98 6.26
CA ILE A 113 8.04 7.67 6.92
C ILE A 113 8.16 8.11 8.37
N ASP A 114 7.15 8.84 8.85
CA ASP A 114 7.08 9.31 10.23
C ASP A 114 5.62 9.28 10.72
N ASN A 115 5.42 9.38 12.04
CA ASN A 115 4.12 9.46 12.73
C ASN A 115 3.20 8.24 12.50
N ILE A 116 3.79 7.05 12.50
CA ILE A 116 3.08 5.79 12.29
C ILE A 116 2.14 5.51 13.47
N LYS A 117 0.85 5.36 13.17
CA LYS A 117 -0.19 4.98 14.14
C LYS A 117 -1.00 3.84 13.57
N ILE A 118 -1.25 2.83 14.41
CA ILE A 118 -2.06 1.66 14.06
C ILE A 118 -3.15 1.52 15.11
N TRP A 119 -4.37 1.28 14.65
CA TRP A 119 -5.52 1.03 15.52
C TRP A 119 -6.34 -0.13 14.95
N SER A 120 -6.79 -1.00 15.84
CA SER A 120 -7.72 -2.09 15.53
C SER A 120 -8.65 -2.27 16.72
N GLN A 121 -9.90 -2.68 16.47
CA GLN A 121 -10.84 -3.05 17.53
C GLN A 121 -10.37 -4.29 18.28
N THR A 122 -9.68 -5.20 17.58
CA THR A 122 -9.15 -6.44 18.15
C THR A 122 -7.68 -6.58 17.78
N SER A 123 -6.85 -6.93 18.75
CA SER A 123 -5.48 -7.39 18.50
C SER A 123 -5.39 -8.86 18.88
N ILE A 124 -4.71 -9.66 18.06
CA ILE A 124 -4.34 -11.04 18.42
C ILE A 124 -2.93 -10.93 19.03
N PRO A 125 -2.77 -11.07 20.35
CA PRO A 125 -1.50 -10.80 21.04
C PRO A 125 -0.45 -11.89 20.82
N GLN A 126 -0.73 -12.93 20.02
CA GLN A 126 0.30 -13.91 19.69
C GLN A 126 1.44 -13.21 18.95
N ARG A 127 2.65 -13.31 19.51
CA ARG A 127 3.88 -12.96 18.79
C ARG A 127 3.91 -13.79 17.51
N PRO A 128 3.67 -13.22 16.34
CA PRO A 128 3.97 -13.92 15.12
C PRO A 128 5.49 -14.11 15.14
N GLY A 129 5.99 -15.29 14.80
CA GLY A 129 7.42 -15.43 14.51
C GLY A 129 7.77 -14.35 13.48
N PHE A 130 8.76 -13.51 13.78
CA PHE A 130 9.15 -12.43 12.86
C PHE A 130 9.37 -13.04 11.47
N LEU A 131 8.78 -12.41 10.45
CA LEU A 131 8.85 -12.86 9.05
C LEU A 131 10.33 -13.02 8.67
N ARG A 132 10.81 -14.26 8.69
CA ARG A 132 12.15 -14.58 8.20
C ARG A 132 12.05 -14.67 6.69
N LEU A 133 12.69 -13.71 6.01
CA LEU A 133 12.94 -13.80 4.59
C LEU A 133 13.98 -14.92 4.40
N ASN A 134 13.54 -16.09 3.99
CA ASN A 134 14.47 -17.12 3.52
C ASN A 134 15.12 -16.55 2.25
N LYS A 135 16.43 -16.31 2.33
CA LYS A 135 17.26 -15.90 1.19
C LYS A 135 17.41 -17.04 0.20
#